data_AF-A0A2R6LFZ2-F1
#
_entry.id   AF-A0A2R6LFZ2-F1
#
_cell.length_a   1.000
_cell.length_b   1.000
_cell.length_c   1.000
_cell.angle_alpha   90.00
_cell.angle_beta   90.00
_cell.angle_gamma   90.00
#
_symmetry.space_group_name_H-M   'P 1'
#
loop_
_entity.id
_entity.type
_entity.pdbx_description
1 polymer ?
#
loop_
_entity_poly.entity_id
_entity_poly.type
_entity_poly.pdbx_seq_one_letter_code
_entity_poly.pdbx_strand_id
1 'polypeptide(L)' 'MPREQTEVRDLQEGNYPIINRKQGQVVSVSGADMQVMDLETYDTITMRIPDSLDPSPDDEIEYLEYEGQRKVV' A
#
# COMPACT_ATOMS: atom_id res chain seq x y z
N MET A 1 -46.23 -8.22 -14.87
CA MET A 1 -45.65 -7.53 -13.69
C MET A 1 -44.28 -7.02 -14.07
N PRO A 2 -44.03 -5.70 -14.14
CA PRO A 2 -42.66 -5.20 -14.29
C PRO A 2 -41.93 -5.38 -12.96
N ARG A 3 -40.64 -5.77 -13.01
CA ARG A 3 -39.79 -5.86 -11.82
C ARG A 3 -39.32 -4.46 -11.44
N GLU A 4 -39.37 -4.13 -10.16
CA GLU A 4 -38.85 -2.87 -9.60
C GLU A 4 -37.36 -2.78 -9.94
N GLN A 5 -36.96 -1.72 -10.65
CA GLN A 5 -35.56 -1.41 -10.91
C GLN A 5 -35.01 -0.78 -9.63
N THR A 6 -34.04 -1.43 -8.99
CA THR A 6 -33.31 -0.88 -7.85
C THR A 6 -32.59 0.39 -8.31
N GLU A 7 -33.02 1.53 -7.79
CA GLU A 7 -32.38 2.83 -8.03
C GLU A 7 -30.95 2.78 -7.47
N VAL A 8 -29.95 2.77 -8.37
CA VAL A 8 -28.56 3.02 -8.01
C VAL A 8 -28.50 4.47 -7.55
N ARG A 9 -28.58 4.71 -6.23
CA ARG A 9 -28.41 6.05 -5.65
C ARG A 9 -27.07 6.60 -6.15
N ASP A 10 -27.12 7.72 -6.85
CA ASP A 10 -25.94 8.47 -7.26
C ASP A 10 -25.03 8.65 -6.04
N LEU A 11 -23.84 8.06 -6.10
CA LEU A 11 -22.79 8.37 -5.14
C LEU A 11 -22.52 9.86 -5.32
N GLN A 12 -22.80 10.67 -4.29
CA GLN A 12 -22.42 12.08 -4.30
C GLN A 12 -20.92 12.15 -4.62
N GLU A 13 -20.51 12.99 -5.58
CA GLU A 13 -19.12 13.14 -6.00
C GLU A 13 -18.25 13.60 -4.81
N GLY A 14 -17.71 12.64 -4.07
CA GLY A 14 -16.65 12.85 -3.09
C GLY A 14 -15.29 12.81 -3.79
N ASN A 15 -14.32 13.54 -3.24
CA ASN A 15 -12.93 13.34 -3.67
C ASN A 15 -12.43 12.00 -3.11
N TYR A 16 -12.39 10.97 -3.96
CA TYR A 16 -11.86 9.67 -3.60
C TYR A 16 -10.33 9.66 -3.79
N PRO A 17 -9.54 9.46 -2.72
CA PRO A 17 -8.09 9.39 -2.86
C PRO A 17 -7.70 8.13 -3.65
N ILE A 18 -6.83 8.30 -4.64
CA ILE A 18 -6.27 7.18 -5.38
C ILE A 18 -5.08 6.64 -4.60
N ILE A 19 -5.23 5.45 -4.02
CA ILE A 19 -4.16 4.77 -3.27
C ILE A 19 -3.47 3.78 -4.21
N ASN A 20 -2.16 3.89 -4.33
CA ASN A 20 -1.36 2.95 -5.12
C ASN A 20 -0.96 1.77 -4.25
N ARG A 21 -1.18 0.54 -4.75
CA ARG A 21 -0.68 -0.69 -4.13
C ARG A 21 0.59 -1.10 -4.87
N LYS A 22 1.68 -1.26 -4.14
CA LYS A 22 3.02 -1.50 -4.68
C LYS A 22 3.64 -2.72 -4.01
N GLN A 23 4.59 -3.34 -4.72
CA GLN A 23 5.40 -4.45 -4.20
C GLN A 23 6.85 -3.99 -4.08
N GLY A 24 7.52 -4.42 -3.02
CA GLY A 24 8.91 -4.09 -2.77
C GLY A 24 9.66 -5.27 -2.16
N GLN A 25 10.98 -5.29 -2.34
CA GLN A 25 11.87 -6.24 -1.70
C GLN A 25 12.59 -5.57 -0.52
N VAL A 26 12.62 -6.23 0.63
CA VAL A 26 13.39 -5.77 1.79
C VAL A 26 14.88 -5.90 1.49
N VAL A 27 15.60 -4.78 1.54
CA VAL A 27 17.04 -4.74 1.30
C VAL A 27 17.82 -4.93 2.60
N SER A 28 17.36 -4.29 3.69
CA SER A 28 17.98 -4.41 5.00
C SER A 28 17.03 -4.00 6.11
N VAL A 29 17.31 -4.50 7.31
CA VAL A 29 16.58 -4.17 8.54
C VAL A 29 17.56 -3.58 9.54
N SER A 30 17.16 -2.50 10.21
CA SER A 30 17.98 -1.79 11.18
C SER A 30 17.13 -1.18 12.28
N GLY A 31 17.14 -1.79 13.46
CA GLY A 31 16.35 -1.34 14.60
C GLY A 31 14.85 -1.47 14.32
N ALA A 32 14.14 -0.34 14.28
CA ALA A 32 12.71 -0.28 14.02
C ALA A 32 12.37 0.07 12.55
N ASP A 33 13.38 0.23 11.70
CA ASP A 33 13.23 0.63 10.32
C ASP A 33 13.77 -0.44 9.37
N MET A 34 13.24 -0.45 8.15
CA MET A 34 13.70 -1.28 7.05
C MET A 34 13.87 -0.45 5.78
N GLN A 35 14.84 -0.84 4.95
CA GLN A 35 14.99 -0.33 3.59
C GLN A 35 14.27 -1.28 2.63
N VAL A 36 13.45 -0.73 1.75
CA VAL A 36 12.67 -1.49 0.78
C VAL A 36 12.92 -0.93 -0.60
N MET A 37 13.29 -1.80 -1.54
CA MET A 37 13.41 -1.47 -2.95
C MET A 37 12.06 -1.69 -3.62
N ASP A 38 11.50 -0.65 -4.21
CA ASP A 38 10.31 -0.80 -5.06
C ASP A 38 10.64 -1.65 -6.29
N LEU A 39 9.81 -2.66 -6.59
CA LEU A 39 10.09 -3.59 -7.69
C LEU A 39 9.79 -3.02 -9.08
N GLU A 40 9.06 -1.92 -9.17
CA GLU A 40 8.75 -1.25 -10.43
C GLU A 40 9.75 -0.12 -10.73
N THR A 41 10.03 0.73 -9.75
CA THR A 41 10.90 1.91 -9.94
C THR A 41 12.34 1.69 -9.51
N TYR A 42 12.64 0.63 -8.77
CA TYR A 42 13.94 0.35 -8.14
C TYR A 42 14.39 1.41 -7.13
N ASP A 43 13.52 2.36 -6.77
CA ASP A 43 13.80 3.33 -5.72
C ASP A 43 13.87 2.63 -4.37
N THR A 44 14.84 3.01 -3.55
CA THR A 44 14.94 2.51 -2.17
C THR A 44 14.31 3.50 -1.21
N ILE A 45 13.38 3.02 -0.39
CA ILE A 45 12.65 3.81 0.60
C ILE A 45 12.85 3.24 2.01
N THR A 46 12.98 4.12 2.99
CA THR A 46 12.99 3.74 4.40
C THR A 46 11.57 3.72 4.94
N MET A 47 11.19 2.62 5.57
CA MET A 47 9.87 2.44 6.18
C MET A 47 9.99 1.91 7.60
N ARG A 48 9.07 2.33 8.46
CA ARG A 48 8.97 1.80 9.82
C ARG A 48 8.35 0.41 9.80
N ILE A 49 8.93 -0.50 10.55
CA ILE A 49 8.43 -1.87 10.70
C ILE A 49 7.17 -1.83 11.59
N PRO A 50 6.01 -2.33 11.11
CA PRO A 50 4.84 -2.48 11.96
C PRO A 50 5.00 -3.65 12.93
N ASP A 51 4.40 -3.58 14.12
CA ASP A 51 4.54 -4.60 15.18
C ASP A 51 4.11 -6.01 14.76
N SER A 52 3.31 -6.14 13.70
CA SER A 52 2.81 -7.39 13.16
C SER A 52 3.73 -8.04 12.13
N LEU A 53 4.84 -7.39 11.76
CA LEU A 53 5.76 -7.84 10.71
C LEU A 53 7.15 -8.09 11.32
N ASP A 54 7.73 -9.23 10.97
CA ASP A 54 9.13 -9.57 11.26
C ASP A 54 9.87 -9.75 9.92
N PRO A 55 10.28 -8.64 9.28
CA PRO A 55 10.84 -8.70 7.93
C PRO A 55 12.30 -9.17 7.95
N SER A 56 12.70 -9.91 6.93
CA SER A 56 14.07 -10.29 6.65
C SER A 56 14.53 -9.71 5.30
N PRO A 57 15.85 -9.53 5.09
CA PRO A 57 16.36 -9.23 3.76
C PRO A 57 15.88 -10.26 2.74
N ASP A 58 15.65 -9.80 1.52
CA ASP A 58 15.09 -10.52 0.38
C ASP A 58 13.60 -10.85 0.46
N ASP A 59 12.90 -10.58 1.57
CA ASP A 59 11.44 -10.74 1.64
C ASP A 59 10.74 -9.76 0.69
N GLU A 60 9.73 -10.25 -0.02
CA GLU A 60 8.81 -9.41 -0.79
C GLU A 60 7.63 -8.97 0.09
N ILE A 61 7.36 -7.67 0.10
CA ILE A 61 6.27 -7.07 0.86
C ILE A 61 5.36 -6.23 -0.03
N GLU A 62 4.13 -6.06 0.41
CA GLU A 62 3.18 -5.14 -0.20
C GLU A 62 3.03 -3.88 0.65
N TYR A 63 2.96 -2.73 0.00
CA TYR A 63 2.70 -1.47 0.68
C TYR A 63 1.78 -0.57 -0.14
N LEU A 64 1.06 0.29 0.58
CA LEU A 64 0.19 1.32 0.02
C LEU A 64 0.92 2.65 0.02
N GLU A 65 0.77 3.42 -1.06
CA GLU A 65 1.31 4.77 -1.20
C GLU A 65 0.21 5.78 -1.56
N TYR A 66 0.20 6.91 -0.85
CA TYR A 66 -0.67 8.05 -1.11
C TYR A 66 0.02 9.35 -0.69
N GLU A 67 0.18 10.30 -1.62
CA GLU A 67 0.77 11.63 -1.34
C GLU A 67 2.11 11.57 -0.55
N GLY A 68 2.96 10.59 -0.87
CA GLY A 68 4.26 10.38 -0.20
C GLY A 68 4.18 9.67 1.15
N GLN A 69 2.99 9.41 1.67
CA GLN A 69 2.76 8.55 2.83
C GLN A 69 2.74 7.08 2.41
N ARG A 70 3.27 6.21 3.27
CA ARG A 70 3.39 4.78 2.99
C ARG A 70 2.95 3.93 4.17
N LYS A 71 2.32 2.80 3.88
CA LYS A 71 1.88 1.82 4.88
C LYS A 71 2.06 0.41 4.35
N VAL A 72 2.76 -0.44 5.11
CA VAL A 72 2.89 -1.87 4.82
C VAL A 72 1.57 -2.59 5.13
N VAL A 73 1.20 -3.56 4.28
CA VAL A 73 -0.06 -4.33 4.36
C VAL A 73 0.15 -5.66 5.05
#